data_AF-A0A6L3V6V8-F1
#
_entry.id   AF-A0A6L3V6V8-F1
#
_cell.length_a   1.000
_cell.length_b   1.000
_cell.length_c   1.000
_cell.angle_alpha   90.00
_cell.angle_beta   90.00
_cell.angle_gamma   90.00
#
_symmetry.space_group_name_H-M   'P 1'
#
loop_
_entity.id
_entity.type
_entity.pdbx_description
1 polymer ?
#
loop_
_entity_poly.entity_id
_entity_poly.type
_entity_poly.pdbx_seq_one_letter_code
_entity_poly.pdbx_strand_id
1 'polypeptide(L)' 'MYQKHCDQCHRSSFSSSELGGWLCPVCGKDLTKYPFFDAMTLERIHIKAIPYHKKIEKYTFKHIR' A
#
# COMPACT_ATOMS: atom_id res chain seq x y z
N MET A 1 1.48 9.44 -3.76
CA MET A 1 2.44 8.36 -4.09
C MET A 1 2.92 7.77 -2.78
N TYR A 2 2.93 6.45 -2.64
CA TYR A 2 3.25 5.82 -1.36
C TYR A 2 4.71 5.39 -1.30
N GLN A 3 5.27 5.43 -0.11
CA GLN A 3 6.60 4.93 0.19
C GLN A 3 6.55 3.98 1.39
N LYS A 4 7.37 2.92 1.32
CA LYS A 4 7.70 2.04 2.45
C LYS A 4 9.20 1.94 2.61
N HIS A 5 9.65 1.75 3.84
CA HIS A 5 11.06 1.51 4.13
C HIS A 5 11.31 0.02 4.33
N CYS A 6 12.27 -0.54 3.60
CA CYS A 6 12.71 -1.92 3.80
C CYS A 6 13.83 -1.95 4.84
N ASP A 7 13.63 -2.66 5.96
CA ASP A 7 14.64 -2.82 7.02
C ASP A 7 15.81 -3.74 6.63
N GLN A 8 15.64 -4.60 5.63
CA GLN A 8 16.73 -5.47 5.17
C GLN A 8 17.68 -4.73 4.22
N CYS A 9 17.09 -3.98 3.29
CA CYS A 9 17.83 -3.25 2.27
C CYS A 9 18.17 -1.82 2.69
N HIS A 10 17.57 -1.31 3.77
CA HIS A 10 17.61 0.10 4.22
C HIS A 10 17.26 1.10 3.11
N ARG A 11 16.42 0.67 2.16
CA ARG A 11 16.02 1.43 0.97
C ARG A 11 14.53 1.70 0.96
N SER A 12 14.19 2.86 0.44
CA SER A 12 12.81 3.23 0.16
C SER A 12 12.29 2.46 -1.05
N SER A 13 11.06 1.96 -0.92
CA SER A 13 10.29 1.35 -1.99
C SER A 13 9.07 2.23 -2.24
N PHE A 14 8.74 2.45 -3.51
CA PHE A 14 7.64 3.33 -3.92
C PHE A 14 6.56 2.55 -4.65
N SER A 15 5.31 2.93 -4.46
CA SER A 15 4.16 2.37 -5.17
C SER A 15 3.09 3.44 -5.40
N SER A 16 2.37 3.31 -6.50
CA SER A 16 1.18 4.12 -6.78
C SER A 16 -0.07 3.60 -6.06
N SER A 17 -0.04 2.38 -5.52
CA SER A 17 -1.18 1.72 -4.90
C SER A 17 -0.92 1.33 -3.44
N GLU A 18 -1.90 1.58 -2.59
CA GLU A 18 -1.93 1.11 -1.20
C GLU A 18 -2.41 -0.33 -1.03
N LEU A 19 -2.88 -0.95 -2.11
CA LEU A 19 -3.54 -2.25 -2.10
C LEU A 19 -2.61 -3.35 -2.61
N GLY A 20 -2.87 -4.58 -2.16
CA GLY A 20 -2.16 -5.79 -2.60
C GLY A 20 -0.91 -6.10 -1.78
N GLY A 21 -0.20 -7.13 -2.21
CA GLY A 21 1.11 -7.48 -1.65
C GLY A 21 2.15 -6.45 -2.07
N TRP A 22 3.05 -6.09 -1.17
CA TRP A 22 4.14 -5.16 -1.46
C TRP A 22 5.46 -5.87 -1.20
N LEU A 23 6.18 -6.22 -2.26
CA LEU A 23 7.53 -6.77 -2.16
C LEU A 23 8.57 -5.66 -2.34
N CYS A 24 9.65 -5.71 -1.57
CA CYS A 24 10.79 -4.85 -1.78
C CYS A 24 11.39 -5.16 -3.17
N PRO A 25 11.54 -4.17 -4.07
CA PRO A 25 12.07 -4.40 -5.42
C PRO A 25 13.56 -4.76 -5.45
N VAL A 26 14.26 -4.62 -4.31
CA VAL A 26 15.71 -4.86 -4.21
C VAL A 26 16.00 -6.26 -3.65
N CYS A 27 15.36 -6.63 -2.53
CA CYS A 27 15.61 -7.90 -1.84
C CYS A 27 14.44 -8.89 -1.87
N GLY A 28 13.29 -8.52 -2.45
CA GLY A 28 12.10 -9.37 -2.49
C GLY A 28 11.38 -9.57 -1.15
N LYS A 29 11.83 -8.92 -0.07
CA LYS A 29 11.19 -8.99 1.25
C LYS A 29 9.75 -8.49 1.19
N ASP A 30 8.84 -9.19 1.87
CA ASP A 30 7.46 -8.71 2.03
C ASP A 30 7.39 -7.49 2.96
N LEU A 31 6.93 -6.38 2.40
CA LEU A 31 6.67 -5.11 3.07
C LEU A 31 5.16 -4.86 3.22
N THR A 32 4.31 -5.85 2.95
CA THR A 32 2.84 -5.66 2.90
C THR A 32 2.32 -5.07 4.21
N LYS A 33 2.86 -5.54 5.35
CA LYS A 33 2.47 -5.08 6.70
C LYS A 33 3.21 -3.82 7.19
N TYR A 34 4.14 -3.28 6.41
CA TYR A 34 4.93 -2.13 6.82
C TYR A 34 4.11 -0.84 6.73
N PRO A 35 4.39 0.14 7.59
CA PRO A 35 3.70 1.43 7.57
C PRO A 35 3.93 2.14 6.24
N PHE A 36 2.90 2.83 5.78
CA PHE A 36 2.95 3.65 4.59
C PHE A 36 3.33 5.08 4.96
N PHE A 37 4.09 5.71 4.09
CA PHE A 37 4.46 7.11 4.15
C PHE A 37 4.08 7.79 2.84
N ASP A 38 3.79 9.08 2.91
CA ASP A 38 3.71 9.90 1.70
C ASP A 38 5.11 10.06 1.11
N ALA A 39 5.28 9.75 -0.18
CA ALA A 39 6.59 9.82 -0.83
C ALA A 39 7.13 11.25 -0.98
N MET A 40 6.27 12.27 -0.89
CA MET A 40 6.64 13.68 -1.01
C MET A 40 6.83 14.33 0.36
N THR A 41 5.93 14.07 1.31
CA THR A 41 5.97 14.73 2.63
C THR A 41 6.63 13.90 3.72
N LEU A 42 6.86 12.60 3.49
CA LEU A 42 7.36 11.61 4.46
C LEU A 42 6.46 11.44 5.70
N GLU A 43 5.25 11.98 5.67
CA GLU A 43 4.29 11.82 6.75
C GLU A 43 3.71 10.41 6.74
N ARG A 44 3.47 9.86 7.93
CA ARG A 44 2.90 8.51 8.08
C ARG A 44 1.42 8.52 7.68
N ILE A 45 1.07 7.70 6.70
CA ILE A 45 -0.31 7.55 6.22
C ILE A 45 -0.97 6.38 6.94
N HIS A 46 -2.05 6.68 7.69
CA HIS A 46 -2.90 5.65 8.27
C HIS A 46 -3.92 5.17 7.25
N ILE A 47 -3.60 4.09 6.56
CA ILE A 47 -4.50 3.51 5.58
C ILE A 47 -5.49 2.59 6.28
N LYS A 48 -6.79 2.92 6.21
CA LYS A 48 -7.84 1.95 6.53
C LYS A 48 -7.80 0.90 5.43
N ALA A 49 -7.09 -0.19 5.64
CA ALA A 49 -7.03 -1.31 4.70
C ALA A 49 -8.45 -1.88 4.54
N ILE A 50 -9.21 -1.34 3.59
CA ILE A 50 -10.47 -1.93 3.17
C ILE A 50 -10.09 -3.18 2.40
N PRO A 51 -10.52 -4.38 2.85
CA PRO A 51 -10.28 -5.60 2.11
C PRO A 51 -10.81 -5.46 0.68
N TYR A 52 -10.08 -5.98 -0.31
CA TYR A 52 -10.43 -5.86 -1.71
C TYR A 52 -11.88 -6.32 -2.01
N HIS A 53 -12.35 -7.38 -1.34
CA HIS A 53 -13.74 -7.85 -1.45
C HIS A 53 -14.77 -6.76 -1.11
N LYS A 54 -14.57 -6.02 -0.01
CA LYS A 54 -15.46 -4.91 0.38
C LYS A 54 -15.41 -3.75 -0.62
N LYS A 55 -14.27 -3.55 -1.28
CA LYS A 55 -14.13 -2.53 -2.33
C LYS A 55 -14.92 -2.94 -3.57
N ILE A 56 -14.83 -4.21 -3.99
CA ILE A 56 -15.64 -4.75 -5.11
C ILE A 56 -17.14 -4.60 -4.81
N GLU A 57 -17.60 -5.06 -3.65
CA GLU A 57 -19.01 -4.96 -3.23
C GLU A 57 -19.53 -3.52 -3.32
N LYS A 58 -18.70 -2.54 -2.95
CA LYS A 58 -19.05 -1.12 -3.05
C LYS A 58 -19.17 -0.64 -4.50
N TYR A 59 -18.34 -1.11 -5.42
CA TYR A 59 -18.43 -0.76 -6.84
C TYR A 59 -19.62 -1.44 -7.52
N THR A 60 -19.85 -2.72 -7.25
CA THR A 60 -21.00 -3.46 -7.81
C THR A 60 -22.33 -2.89 -7.33
N PHE A 61 -22.44 -2.52 -6.05
CA PHE A 61 -23.66 -1.88 -5.52
C PHE A 61 -23.94 -0.50 -6.15
N LYS A 62 -22.89 0.22 -6.57
CA LYS A 62 -23.02 1.54 -7.19
C LYS A 62 -23.55 1.51 -8.63
N HIS A 63 -23.49 0.36 -9.30
CA HIS A 63 -23.97 0.17 -10.68
C HIS A 63 -25.37 -0.46 -10.77
N ILE A 64 -26.00 -0.78 -9.63
CA ILE A 64 -27.37 -1.33 -9.55
C ILE A 64 -28.40 -0.25 -9.15
N ARG A 65 -27.95 0.98 -8.86
CA ARG A 65 -28.81 2.15 -8.61
C ARG A 65 -28.76 3.15 -9.75
#